data_AF-A0A2G4GBD8-F1
#
_entry.id   AF-A0A2G4GBD8-F1
#
_cell.length_a   1.000
_cell.length_b   1.000
_cell.length_c   1.000
_cell.angle_alpha   90.00
_cell.angle_beta   90.00
_cell.angle_gamma   90.00
#
_symmetry.space_group_name_H-M   'P 1'
#
loop_
_entity.id
_entity.type
_entity.pdbx_description
1 polymer ?
#
loop_
_entity_poly.entity_id
_entity_poly.type
_entity_poly.pdbx_seq_one_letter_code
_entity_poly.pdbx_strand_id
1 'polypeptide(L)'
;MKFPDLDGREIDLVKYRGKVVLLDFGAARCVPCMEEMPTIKAVDQQYHARGLEIVGITDDSVPKDPRNPRDSEKSLARLQAFLVKENMPWRSSRTPAPRSAPA
;
A
#
# COMPACT_ATOMS: atom_id res chain seq x y z
N MET A 1 -6.38 -13.34 8.78
CA MET A 1 -5.75 -13.21 7.46
C MET A 1 -4.53 -12.32 7.63
N LYS A 2 -3.35 -12.80 7.23
CA LYS A 2 -2.05 -12.20 7.51
C LYS A 2 -1.29 -11.99 6.21
N PHE A 3 -0.57 -10.89 6.08
CA PHE A 3 0.25 -10.60 4.90
C PHE A 3 1.44 -9.70 5.25
N PRO A 4 2.58 -9.82 4.54
CA PRO A 4 3.75 -8.99 4.80
C PRO A 4 3.55 -7.55 4.31
N ASP A 5 4.01 -6.58 5.08
CA ASP A 5 4.20 -5.19 4.64
C ASP A 5 5.54 -5.02 3.91
N LEU A 6 5.78 -3.83 3.36
CA LEU A 6 7.00 -3.51 2.61
C LEU A 6 8.27 -3.42 3.49
N ASP A 7 8.12 -3.33 4.82
CA ASP A 7 9.21 -3.40 5.78
C ASP A 7 9.48 -4.85 6.24
N GLY A 8 8.72 -5.83 5.71
CA GLY A 8 8.81 -7.24 6.10
C GLY A 8 8.09 -7.58 7.41
N ARG A 9 7.29 -6.67 7.97
CA ARG A 9 6.47 -6.92 9.17
C ARG A 9 5.12 -7.50 8.78
N GLU A 10 4.58 -8.37 9.63
CA GLU A 10 3.29 -9.00 9.38
C GLU A 10 2.12 -8.07 9.75
N ILE A 11 1.28 -7.76 8.75
CA ILE A 11 -0.03 -7.16 8.95
C ILE A 11 -1.02 -8.28 9.25
N ASP A 12 -1.64 -8.25 10.43
CA ASP A 12 -2.66 -9.19 10.86
C ASP A 12 -4.00 -8.47 11.05
N LEU A 13 -4.95 -8.71 10.14
CA LEU A 13 -6.26 -8.07 10.18
C LEU A 13 -7.06 -8.40 11.46
N VAL A 14 -6.75 -9.50 12.13
CA VAL A 14 -7.41 -9.85 13.40
C VAL A 14 -7.06 -8.84 14.49
N LYS A 15 -5.86 -8.24 14.45
CA LYS A 15 -5.42 -7.22 15.41
C LYS A 15 -6.14 -5.88 15.25
N TYR A 16 -6.82 -5.68 14.12
CA TYR A 16 -7.63 -4.48 13.85
C TYR A 16 -9.11 -4.65 14.18
N ARG A 17 -9.53 -5.78 14.78
CA ARG A 17 -10.92 -5.94 15.22
C ARG A 17 -11.29 -4.85 16.22
N GLY A 18 -12.48 -4.26 16.02
CA GLY A 18 -12.97 -3.13 16.83
C GLY A 18 -12.43 -1.77 16.39
N LYS A 19 -11.56 -1.72 15.37
CA LYS A 19 -11.14 -0.50 14.69
C LYS A 19 -11.83 -0.36 13.34
N VAL A 20 -11.97 0.87 12.87
CA VAL A 20 -12.35 1.15 11.49
C VAL A 20 -11.08 1.03 10.66
N VAL A 21 -11.09 0.20 9.61
CA VAL A 21 -9.92 0.00 8.75
C VAL A 21 -10.21 0.60 7.37
N LEU A 22 -9.43 1.61 6.99
CA LEU A 22 -9.41 2.16 5.64
C LEU A 22 -8.36 1.41 4.82
N LEU A 23 -8.80 0.74 3.77
CA LEU A 23 -7.92 0.10 2.80
C LEU A 23 -7.73 1.05 1.62
N ASP A 24 -6.50 1.54 1.45
CA ASP A 24 -6.13 2.43 0.35
C ASP A 24 -5.43 1.63 -0.76
N PHE A 25 -6.10 1.47 -1.90
CA PHE A 25 -5.58 0.74 -3.05
C PHE A 25 -4.83 1.68 -4.01
N GLY A 26 -3.72 2.25 -3.55
CA GLY A 26 -2.93 3.25 -4.27
C GLY A 26 -1.74 2.66 -5.05
N ALA A 27 -1.22 3.43 -6.01
CA ALA A 27 0.02 3.13 -6.73
C ALA A 27 0.91 4.37 -6.84
N ALA A 28 2.24 4.20 -6.76
CA ALA A 28 3.20 5.31 -6.81
C ALA A 28 3.21 6.10 -8.14
N ARG A 29 2.49 5.60 -9.16
CA ARG A 29 2.35 6.19 -10.49
C ARG A 29 0.95 6.73 -10.78
N CYS A 30 0.05 6.68 -9.81
CA CYS A 30 -1.32 7.15 -9.95
C CYS A 30 -1.38 8.64 -9.57
N VAL A 31 -1.37 9.53 -10.58
CA VAL A 31 -1.50 10.98 -10.39
C VAL A 31 -2.71 11.36 -9.52
N PRO A 32 -3.95 10.89 -9.80
CA PRO A 32 -5.08 11.23 -8.95
C PRO A 32 -4.95 10.67 -7.53
N CYS A 33 -4.30 9.52 -7.35
CA CYS A 33 -4.04 8.99 -6.01
C CYS A 33 -3.09 9.89 -5.22
N MET A 34 -2.09 10.50 -5.87
CA MET A 34 -1.19 11.47 -5.22
C MET A 34 -1.92 12.75 -4.82
N GLU A 35 -2.91 13.20 -5.60
CA GLU A 35 -3.74 14.36 -5.28
C GLU A 35 -4.66 14.09 -4.07
N GLU A 36 -5.06 12.85 -3.85
CA GLU A 36 -5.89 12.43 -2.70
C GLU A 36 -5.09 12.20 -1.41
N MET A 37 -3.76 12.03 -1.50
CA MET A 37 -2.91 11.76 -0.33
C MET A 37 -3.00 12.81 0.80
N PRO A 38 -3.04 14.13 0.53
CA PRO A 38 -3.22 15.13 1.57
C PRO A 38 -4.52 14.94 2.35
N THR A 39 -5.60 14.58 1.66
CA THR A 39 -6.91 14.30 2.28
C THR A 39 -6.83 13.08 3.18
N ILE A 40 -6.20 11.99 2.72
CA ILE A 40 -6.02 10.77 3.51
C ILE A 40 -5.16 11.05 4.76
N LYS A 41 -4.09 11.84 4.63
CA LYS A 41 -3.27 12.28 5.78
C LYS A 41 -4.08 13.08 6.79
N ALA A 42 -4.94 13.99 6.34
CA ALA A 42 -5.80 14.76 7.23
C ALA A 42 -6.80 13.86 7.98
N VAL A 43 -7.35 12.85 7.30
CA VAL A 43 -8.24 11.85 7.91
C VAL A 43 -7.49 11.01 8.96
N ASP A 44 -6.27 10.55 8.65
CA ASP A 44 -5.44 9.85 9.63
C ASP A 44 -5.20 10.70 10.88
N GLN A 45 -4.72 11.95 10.69
CA GLN A 45 -4.46 12.87 11.81
C GLN A 45 -5.69 13.09 12.70
N GLN A 46 -6.89 13.14 12.13
CA GLN A 46 -8.12 13.41 12.87
C GLN A 46 -8.70 12.17 13.56
N TYR A 47 -8.52 10.97 12.99
CA TYR A 47 -9.26 9.78 13.40
C TYR A 47 -8.38 8.62 13.88
N HIS A 48 -7.06 8.66 13.69
CA HIS A 48 -6.14 7.59 14.12
C HIS A 48 -6.30 7.27 15.62
N ALA A 49 -6.24 8.29 16.47
CA ALA A 49 -6.43 8.16 17.92
C ALA A 49 -7.86 7.71 18.32
N ARG A 50 -8.82 7.78 17.40
CA ARG A 50 -10.23 7.38 17.60
C ARG A 50 -10.52 5.97 17.09
N GLY A 51 -9.48 5.23 16.69
CA GLY A 51 -9.59 3.85 16.23
C GLY A 51 -9.75 3.70 14.73
N LEU A 52 -9.38 4.71 13.93
CA LEU A 52 -9.13 4.51 12.49
C LEU A 52 -7.74 3.91 12.29
N GLU A 53 -7.63 2.93 11.40
CA GLU A 53 -6.34 2.47 10.88
C GLU A 53 -6.34 2.45 9.37
N ILE A 54 -5.26 2.93 8.78
CA ILE A 54 -5.07 2.94 7.33
C ILE A 54 -4.09 1.83 6.97
N VAL A 55 -4.42 1.07 5.91
CA VAL A 55 -3.53 0.07 5.32
C VAL A 55 -3.46 0.32 3.82
N GLY A 56 -2.26 0.64 3.34
CA GLY A 56 -1.99 0.80 1.91
C GLY A 56 -1.81 -0.56 1.25
N ILE A 57 -2.45 -0.78 0.11
CA ILE A 57 -2.28 -1.97 -0.73
C ILE A 57 -1.89 -1.49 -2.12
N THR A 58 -0.72 -1.90 -2.61
CA THR A 58 -0.18 -1.38 -3.87
C THR A 58 0.08 -2.49 -4.87
N ASP A 59 -0.28 -2.25 -6.13
CA ASP A 59 0.02 -3.15 -7.25
C ASP A 59 1.11 -2.59 -8.17
N ASP A 60 2.31 -2.38 -7.61
CA ASP A 60 3.49 -2.07 -8.43
C ASP A 60 4.20 -3.35 -8.93
N SER A 61 3.52 -4.50 -8.86
CA SER A 61 4.05 -5.79 -9.30
C SER A 61 3.99 -5.98 -10.81
N VAL A 62 3.10 -5.25 -11.49
CA VAL A 62 2.92 -5.33 -12.94
C VAL A 62 3.99 -4.48 -13.65
N PRO A 63 4.90 -5.10 -14.43
CA PRO A 63 5.85 -4.37 -15.25
C PRO A 63 5.14 -3.38 -16.17
N LYS A 64 5.65 -2.15 -16.28
CA LYS A 64 5.11 -1.16 -17.23
C LYS A 64 5.22 -1.66 -18.67
N ASP A 65 6.29 -2.39 -18.98
CA ASP A 65 6.44 -3.16 -20.21
C ASP A 65 6.46 -4.65 -19.86
N PRO A 66 5.46 -5.44 -20.29
CA PRO A 66 5.44 -6.89 -20.10
C PRO A 66 6.69 -7.62 -20.63
N ARG A 67 7.43 -6.99 -21.55
CA ARG A 67 8.65 -7.53 -22.17
C ARG A 67 9.91 -7.23 -21.37
N ASN A 68 9.83 -6.44 -20.29
CA ASN A 68 10.97 -6.06 -19.47
C ASN A 68 10.75 -6.41 -17.99
N PRO A 69 11.11 -7.64 -17.55
CA PRO A 69 10.91 -8.10 -16.18
C PRO A 69 11.58 -7.22 -15.12
N ARG A 70 12.70 -6.56 -15.46
CA ARG A 70 13.44 -5.63 -14.57
C ARG A 70 12.66 -4.36 -14.22
N ASP A 71 11.55 -4.07 -14.90
CA ASP A 71 10.71 -2.93 -14.56
C ASP A 71 9.98 -3.13 -13.22
N SER A 72 9.67 -4.37 -12.83
CA SER A 72 9.04 -4.69 -11.53
C SER A 72 9.93 -4.34 -10.32
N GLU A 73 11.24 -4.55 -10.43
CA GLU A 73 12.21 -4.24 -9.37
C GLU A 73 12.38 -2.72 -9.20
N LYS A 74 12.41 -1.99 -10.32
CA LYS A 74 12.38 -0.52 -10.31
C LYS A 74 11.07 0.03 -9.73
N SER A 75 9.95 -0.68 -9.90
CA SER A 75 8.67 -0.29 -9.33
C SER A 75 8.66 -0.33 -7.80
N LEU A 76 9.29 -1.34 -7.18
CA LEU A 76 9.41 -1.38 -5.71
C LEU A 76 10.24 -0.22 -5.17
N ALA A 77 11.40 0.04 -5.76
CA ALA A 77 12.28 1.13 -5.32
C ALA A 77 11.58 2.50 -5.45
N ARG A 78 10.78 2.69 -6.50
CA ARG A 78 9.95 3.89 -6.67
C ARG A 78 8.87 4.01 -5.61
N LEU A 79 8.20 2.90 -5.30
CA LEU A 79 7.19 2.86 -4.26
C LEU A 79 7.79 3.21 -2.89
N GLN A 80 8.91 2.59 -2.52
CA GLN A 80 9.61 2.91 -1.27
C GLN A 80 10.04 4.38 -1.22
N ALA A 81 10.60 4.91 -2.32
CA ALA A 81 10.98 6.31 -2.41
C ALA A 81 9.76 7.26 -2.26
N PHE A 82 8.61 6.88 -2.81
CA PHE A 82 7.36 7.62 -2.68
C PHE A 82 6.84 7.62 -1.24
N LEU A 83 6.80 6.46 -0.57
CA LEU A 83 6.36 6.36 0.82
C LEU A 83 7.23 7.21 1.76
N VAL A 84 8.55 7.20 1.54
CA VAL A 84 9.50 8.05 2.29
C VAL A 84 9.29 9.53 1.98
N LYS A 85 9.19 9.89 0.69
CA LYS A 85 8.98 11.29 0.26
C LYS A 85 7.71 11.88 0.85
N GLU A 86 6.63 11.11 0.81
CA GLU A 86 5.32 11.53 1.29
C GLU A 86 5.17 11.37 2.80
N ASN A 87 6.17 10.84 3.51
CA ASN A 87 6.12 10.61 4.95
C ASN A 87 4.82 9.90 5.37
N MET A 88 4.48 8.81 4.68
CA MET A 88 3.26 8.06 4.97
C MET A 88 3.42 7.29 6.29
N PRO A 89 2.61 7.59 7.32
CA PRO A 89 2.77 6.97 8.63
C PRO A 89 2.20 5.54 8.70
N TRP A 90 1.35 5.16 7.73
CA TRP A 90 0.66 3.87 7.74
C TRP A 90 1.43 2.75 7.02
N ARG A 91 1.12 1.52 7.42
CA ARG A 91 1.73 0.32 6.82
C ARG A 91 1.21 0.14 5.40
N SER A 92 2.13 -0.19 4.49
CA SER A 92 1.81 -0.50 3.10
C SER A 92 2.26 -1.90 2.75
N SER A 93 1.44 -2.65 2.05
CA SER A 93 1.74 -3.98 1.53
C SER A 93 1.62 -3.98 0.01
N ARG A 94 2.40 -4.85 -0.64
CA ARG A 94 2.19 -5.15 -2.04
C ARG A 94 1.03 -6.14 -2.17
N THR A 95 0.18 -5.96 -3.15
CA THR A 95 -0.81 -6.98 -3.52
C THR A 95 -0.07 -8.31 -3.70
N PRO A 96 -0.53 -9.41 -3.07
CA PRO A 96 0.02 -10.71 -3.35
C PRO A 96 -0.09 -10.96 -4.86
N ALA A 97 1.00 -11.38 -5.49
CA ALA A 97 0.96 -11.76 -6.90
C ALA A 97 -0.24 -12.69 -7.12
N PRO A 98 -1.00 -12.52 -8.22
CA PRO A 98 -2.16 -13.38 -8.48
C PRO A 98 -1.69 -14.82 -8.34
N ARG A 99 -2.26 -15.56 -7.38
CA ARG A 99 -2.11 -17.01 -7.32
C ARG A 99 -2.56 -17.47 -8.70
N SER A 100 -1.63 -17.99 -9.49
CA SER A 100 -1.90 -18.51 -10.83
C SER A 100 -3.23 -19.26 -10.76
N ALA A 101 -4.22 -18.77 -11.50
CA ALA A 101 -5.48 -19.49 -11.65
C ALA A 101 -5.13 -20.92 -12.08
N PRO A 102 -5.69 -21.96 -11.45
CA PRO A 102 -5.48 -23.32 -11.92
C PRO A 102 -5.92 -23.36 -13.39
N ALA A 103 -5.03 -23.89 -14.24
CA ALA A 103 -5.28 -24.13 -15.65
C ALA A 103 -6.47 -25.05 -15.86
#